data_AF-A0A633C4Q0-F1
#
_entry.id   AF-A0A633C4Q0-F1
#
_cell.length_a   1.000
_cell.length_b   1.000
_cell.length_c   1.000
_cell.angle_alpha   90.00
_cell.angle_beta   90.00
_cell.angle_gamma   90.00
#
_symmetry.space_group_name_H-M   'P 1'
#
loop_
_entity.id
_entity.type
_entity.pdbx_description
1 polymer ?
#
loop_
_entity_poly.entity_id
_entity_poly.type
_entity_poly.pdbx_seq_one_letter_code
_entity_poly.pdbx_strand_id
1 'polypeptide(L)' 'MNQTYIPSCLRNLPKQKAKPRKQAIKDAKAEVIDKAINLLREELRSEKLNGMLMPYQRGYLSAISKLEVLKSEL' A
#
# COMPACT_ATOMS: atom_id res chain seq x y z
N MET A 1 -0.48 34.08 27.35
CA MET A 1 0.50 33.58 26.36
C MET A 1 1.46 32.66 27.11
N ASN A 2 1.21 31.36 27.10
CA ASN A 2 2.00 30.40 27.90
C ASN A 2 3.01 29.72 26.99
N GLN A 3 4.22 30.27 26.91
CA GLN A 3 5.33 29.61 26.22
C GLN A 3 5.89 28.54 27.14
N THR A 4 5.53 27.28 26.89
CA THR A 4 6.08 26.13 27.60
C THR A 4 7.58 26.03 27.29
N TYR A 5 8.44 26.20 28.30
CA TYR A 5 9.88 26.08 28.15
C TYR A 5 10.26 24.62 27.82
N ILE A 6 10.89 24.41 26.67
CA ILE A 6 11.43 23.10 26.26
C ILE A 6 12.95 23.09 26.50
N PRO A 7 13.50 22.17 27.32
CA PRO A 7 14.94 22.03 27.57
C PRO A 7 15.79 21.80 26.31
N SER A 8 17.03 22.31 26.30
CA SER A 8 17.94 22.24 25.14
C SER A 8 18.27 20.81 24.71
N CYS A 9 18.38 19.88 25.67
CA CYS A 9 18.61 18.47 25.42
C CYS A 9 17.50 17.79 24.59
N LEU A 10 16.26 18.29 24.67
CA LEU A 10 15.12 17.79 23.89
C LEU A 10 14.93 18.52 22.56
N ARG A 11 15.45 19.76 22.43
CA ARG A 11 15.43 20.50 21.15
C ARG A 11 16.38 19.91 20.12
N ASN A 12 17.50 19.36 20.59
CA ASN A 12 18.58 18.82 19.75
C ASN A 12 18.34 17.35 19.33
N LEU A 13 17.24 16.73 19.77
CA LEU A 13 16.87 15.40 19.30
C LEU A 13 16.54 15.47 17.80
N PRO A 14 16.99 14.49 16.99
CA PRO A 14 16.65 14.44 15.58
C PRO A 14 15.13 14.28 15.46
N LYS A 15 14.45 15.36 15.04
CA LYS A 15 13.02 15.33 14.78
C LYS A 15 12.76 14.38 13.61
N GLN A 16 11.77 13.49 13.75
CA GLN A 16 11.31 12.69 12.62
C GLN A 16 10.93 13.64 11.48
N LYS A 17 11.64 13.53 10.35
CA LYS A 17 11.30 14.29 9.15
C LYS A 17 9.97 13.76 8.65
N ALA A 18 8.92 14.58 8.75
CA ALA A 18 7.64 14.26 8.14
C ALA A 18 7.86 14.07 6.64
N LYS A 19 7.38 12.94 6.09
CA LYS A 19 7.41 12.72 4.65
C LYS A 19 6.67 13.87 3.96
N PRO A 20 7.15 14.35 2.80
CA PRO A 20 6.43 15.38 2.05
C PRO A 20 5.03 14.86 1.69
N ARG A 21 4.00 15.70 1.83
CA ARG A 21 2.59 15.32 1.65
C ARG A 21 2.33 14.59 0.33
N LYS A 22 2.98 15.01 -0.75
CA LYS A 22 2.86 14.37 -2.07
C LYS A 22 3.35 12.91 -2.06
N GLN A 23 4.45 12.63 -1.36
CA GLN A 23 4.97 11.27 -1.22
C GLN A 23 4.02 10.42 -0.38
N ALA A 24 3.49 10.95 0.72
CA ALA A 24 2.52 10.22 1.54
C ALA A 24 1.26 9.84 0.75
N ILE A 25 0.78 10.73 -0.13
CA ILE A 25 -0.37 10.44 -1.01
C ILE A 25 -0.01 9.37 -2.05
N LYS A 26 1.18 9.41 -2.63
CA LYS A 26 1.66 8.41 -3.59
C LYS A 26 1.77 7.03 -2.94
N ASP A 27 2.39 6.96 -1.77
CA ASP A 27 2.52 5.74 -0.97
C ASP A 27 1.13 5.17 -0.64
N ALA A 28 0.19 6.02 -0.19
CA ALA A 28 -1.19 5.59 0.13
C ALA A 28 -1.94 5.03 -1.09
N LYS A 29 -1.76 5.62 -2.28
CA LYS A 29 -2.36 5.09 -3.52
C LYS A 29 -1.77 3.72 -3.88
N ALA A 30 -0.45 3.56 -3.75
CA ALA A 30 0.21 2.27 -4.00
C ALA A 30 -0.26 1.19 -3.01
N GLU A 31 -0.44 1.54 -1.73
CA GLU A 31 -0.97 0.62 -0.71
C GLU A 31 -2.40 0.14 -1.02
N VAL A 32 -3.25 1.01 -1.56
CA VAL A 32 -4.61 0.62 -1.98
C VAL A 32 -4.56 -0.40 -3.10
N ILE A 33 -3.67 -0.20 -4.09
CA ILE A 33 -3.49 -1.15 -5.20
C ILE A 33 -2.95 -2.48 -4.68
N ASP A 34 -2.01 -2.46 -3.74
CA ASP A 34 -1.47 -3.68 -3.13
C ASP A 34 -2.53 -4.48 -2.37
N LYS A 35 -3.41 -3.80 -1.63
CA LYS A 35 -4.55 -4.45 -0.97
C LYS A 35 -5.48 -5.11 -1.99
N ALA A 36 -5.79 -4.43 -3.09
CA ALA A 36 -6.62 -4.98 -4.15
C ALA A 36 -5.98 -6.22 -4.80
N ILE A 37 -4.68 -6.18 -5.12
CA ILE A 37 -3.94 -7.32 -5.67
C ILE A 37 -3.95 -8.51 -4.71
N ASN A 38 -3.74 -8.27 -3.41
CA ASN A 38 -3.71 -9.34 -2.42
C ASN A 38 -5.07 -10.05 -2.29
N LEU A 39 -6.18 -9.31 -2.30
CA LEU A 39 -7.52 -9.90 -2.30
C LEU A 39 -7.73 -10.83 -3.50
N LEU A 40 -7.37 -10.37 -4.71
CA LEU A 40 -7.49 -11.19 -5.92
C LEU A 40 -6.58 -12.44 -5.87
N ARG A 41 -5.40 -12.33 -5.27
CA ARG A 41 -4.47 -13.47 -5.09
C ARG A 41 -4.98 -14.45 -4.03
N GLU A 42 -5.66 -13.97 -3.00
CA GLU A 42 -6.27 -14.82 -1.97
C GLU A 42 -7.45 -15.63 -2.53
N GLU A 43 -8.31 -15.00 -3.33
CA GLU A 43 -9.37 -15.70 -4.08
C GLU A 43 -8.80 -16.81 -4.97
N LEU A 44 -7.73 -16.50 -5.73
CA LEU A 44 -7.05 -17.51 -6.56
C LEU A 44 -6.41 -18.65 -5.74
N ARG A 45 -5.94 -18.39 -4.53
CA ARG A 45 -5.31 -19.42 -3.67
C ARG A 45 -6.32 -20.34 -3.01
N SER A 46 -7.43 -19.79 -2.50
CA SER A 46 -8.47 -20.57 -1.83
C SER A 46 -9.07 -21.60 -2.78
N GLU A 47 -9.22 -21.27 -4.06
CA GLU A 47 -9.72 -22.18 -5.08
C GLU A 47 -8.75 -23.29 -5.45
N LYS A 48 -7.45 -22.98 -5.57
CA LYS A 48 -6.42 -23.99 -5.80
C LYS A 48 -6.43 -25.05 -4.70
N LEU A 49 -6.69 -24.63 -3.45
CA LEU A 49 -6.86 -25.54 -2.31
C LEU A 49 -8.16 -26.35 -2.40
N ASN A 50 -9.23 -25.77 -2.95
CA ASN A 50 -10.51 -26.45 -3.16
C ASN A 50 -10.57 -27.34 -4.42
N GLY A 51 -9.51 -27.37 -5.25
CA GLY A 51 -9.41 -28.24 -6.42
C GLY A 51 -10.35 -27.88 -7.58
N MET A 52 -11.04 -26.74 -7.52
CA MET A 52 -11.90 -26.26 -8.60
C MET A 52 -11.13 -25.34 -9.54
N LEU A 53 -11.16 -25.64 -10.85
CA LEU A 53 -10.55 -24.79 -11.88
C LEU A 53 -11.54 -23.68 -12.26
N MET A 54 -11.23 -22.43 -11.92
CA MET A 54 -12.12 -21.31 -12.27
C MET A 54 -12.11 -21.01 -13.77
N PRO A 55 -13.28 -20.91 -14.44
CA PRO A 55 -13.38 -20.42 -15.81
C PRO A 55 -12.81 -19.00 -15.99
N TYR A 56 -12.84 -18.20 -14.91
CA TYR A 56 -12.47 -16.78 -14.91
C TYR A 56 -11.04 -16.51 -14.42
N GLN A 57 -10.24 -17.56 -14.12
CA GLN A 57 -8.88 -17.43 -13.58
C GLN A 57 -8.00 -16.52 -14.45
N ARG A 58 -8.15 -16.60 -15.78
CA ARG A 58 -7.47 -15.72 -16.73
C ARG A 58 -7.86 -14.25 -16.57
N GLY A 59 -9.12 -13.98 -16.23
CA GLY A 59 -9.62 -12.63 -15.94
C GLY A 59 -8.97 -12.05 -14.69
N TYR A 60 -8.88 -12.82 -13.61
CA TYR A 60 -8.19 -12.43 -12.39
C TYR A 60 -6.70 -12.14 -12.60
N LEU A 61 -5.99 -13.02 -13.32
CA LEU A 61 -4.59 -12.81 -13.66
C LEU A 61 -4.39 -11.55 -14.52
N SER A 62 -5.29 -11.31 -15.48
CA SER A 62 -5.29 -10.10 -16.31
C SER A 62 -5.55 -8.84 -15.46
N ALA A 63 -6.48 -8.90 -14.51
CA ALA A 63 -6.77 -7.80 -13.59
C ALA A 63 -5.57 -7.48 -12.69
N ILE A 64 -4.91 -8.50 -12.12
CA ILE A 64 -3.69 -8.34 -11.33
C ILE A 64 -2.60 -7.66 -12.17
N SER A 65 -2.36 -8.15 -13.40
CA SER A 65 -1.35 -7.56 -14.28
C SER A 65 -1.63 -6.09 -14.59
N LYS A 66 -2.88 -5.71 -14.86
CA LYS A 66 -3.26 -4.30 -15.06
C LYS A 66 -3.03 -3.45 -13.81
N LEU A 67 -3.35 -3.97 -12.62
CA LEU A 67 -3.14 -3.27 -11.36
C LEU A 67 -1.64 -3.06 -11.07
N GLU A 68 -0.79 -4.04 -11.39
CA GLU A 68 0.67 -3.90 -11.26
C GLU A 68 1.23 -2.82 -12.19
N VAL A 69 0.72 -2.71 -13.43
CA VAL A 69 1.08 -1.62 -14.34
C VAL A 69 0.65 -0.26 -13.78
N LEU A 70 -0.60 -0.12 -13.32
CA LEU A 70 -1.09 1.13 -12.71
C LEU A 70 -0.29 1.54 -11.48
N LYS A 71 0.19 0.57 -10.70
CA LYS A 71 1.08 0.83 -9.56
C LYS A 71 2.43 1.39 -10.00
N SER A 72 2.98 0.90 -11.11
CA SER A 72 4.27 1.36 -11.65
C SER A 72 4.23 2.77 -12.22
N GLU A 73 3.05 3.24 -12.64
CA GLU A 73 2.83 4.57 -13.22
C GLU A 73 2.59 5.67 -12.16
N LEU A 74 2.33 5.30 -10.89
CA LEU A 74 2.21 6.24 -9.77
C LEU A 74 3.55 6.84 -9.39
#